data_AF-A0A5J4T667-F1
#
_entry.id   AF-A0A5J4T667-F1
#
_cell.length_a   1.000
_cell.length_b   1.000
_cell.length_c   1.000
_cell.angle_alpha   90.00
_cell.angle_beta   90.00
_cell.angle_gamma   90.00
#
_symmetry.space_group_name_H-M   'P 1'
#
loop_
_entity.id
_entity.type
_entity.pdbx_description
1 polymer ?
#
loop_
_entity_poly.entity_id
_entity_poly.type
_entity_poly.pdbx_seq_one_letter_code
_entity_poly.pdbx_strand_id
1 'polypeptide(L)'
;LGWNSSRFDIALLWDALDCELWTMGAPIGDLNNTKSITVTHKMSHMKLQFIDAENLFGQMILKACVKDYADKSEHKDEFSYEIINSNN
;
A
#
# COMPACT_ATOMS: atom_id res chain seq x y z
N LEU A 1 -1.52 -6.29 -1.77
CA LEU A 1 -0.05 -6.24 -1.58
C LEU A 1 0.46 -5.07 -2.41
N GLY A 2 1.23 -4.16 -1.83
CA GLY A 2 1.86 -3.08 -2.58
C GLY A 2 3.04 -2.49 -1.80
N TRP A 3 3.80 -1.60 -2.44
CA TRP A 3 5.04 -1.06 -1.88
C TRP A 3 4.74 0.12 -0.96
N ASN A 4 5.16 0.06 0.31
CA ASN A 4 4.83 1.05 1.34
C ASN A 4 3.31 1.22 1.56
N SER A 5 2.52 0.19 1.22
CA SER A 5 1.05 0.25 1.25
C SER A 5 0.47 0.37 2.65
N SER A 6 1.19 -0.09 3.66
CA SER A 6 0.78 -0.02 5.06
C SER A 6 0.75 1.42 5.61
N ARG A 7 1.36 2.37 4.88
CA ARG A 7 1.48 3.77 5.27
C ARG A 7 0.88 4.71 4.22
N PHE A 8 1.35 4.61 2.99
CA PHE A 8 0.98 5.57 1.94
C PHE A 8 -0.41 5.29 1.37
N ASP A 9 -0.63 4.07 0.87
CA ASP A 9 -1.90 3.71 0.24
C ASP A 9 -3.06 3.78 1.26
N ILE A 10 -2.83 3.38 2.51
CA ILE A 10 -3.84 3.49 3.57
C ILE A 10 -4.12 4.93 3.96
N ALA A 11 -3.12 5.81 4.05
CA ALA A 11 -3.38 7.22 4.36
C ALA A 11 -4.29 7.87 3.31
N LEU A 12 -4.11 7.50 2.03
CA LEU A 12 -4.97 7.96 0.94
C LEU A 12 -6.36 7.31 0.97
N LEU A 13 -6.43 6.03 1.34
CA LEU A 13 -7.69 5.28 1.38
C LEU A 13 -8.43 5.44 2.72
N TRP A 14 -7.86 6.14 3.69
CA TRP A 14 -8.41 6.24 5.05
C TRP A 14 -9.83 6.81 5.02
N ASP A 15 -10.01 7.96 4.38
CA ASP A 15 -11.30 8.64 4.29
C ASP A 15 -12.34 7.82 3.51
N ALA A 16 -11.91 6.97 2.57
CA ALA A 16 -12.80 6.11 1.81
C ALA A 16 -13.20 4.82 2.58
N LEU A 17 -12.30 4.31 3.41
CA LEU A 17 -12.45 3.03 4.12
C LEU A 17 -12.93 3.19 5.57
N ASP A 18 -12.82 4.38 6.16
CA ASP A 18 -13.44 4.68 7.46
C ASP A 18 -14.84 5.28 7.24
N CYS A 19 -15.73 4.45 6.72
CA CYS A 19 -17.09 4.85 6.34
C CYS A 19 -18.16 3.90 6.91
N GLU A 20 -19.43 4.14 6.59
CA GLU A 20 -20.54 3.34 7.11
C GLU A 20 -20.46 1.84 6.79
N LEU A 21 -19.74 1.46 5.73
CA LEU A 21 -19.64 0.08 5.26
C LEU A 21 -18.42 -0.67 5.80
N TRP A 22 -17.37 0.04 6.18
CA TRP A 22 -16.06 -0.54 6.46
C TRP A 22 -15.56 -0.13 7.85
N THR A 23 -14.78 -1.00 8.48
CA THR A 23 -14.11 -0.73 9.75
C THR A 23 -12.62 -1.00 9.60
N MET A 24 -11.81 0.00 9.91
CA MET A 24 -10.36 -0.15 10.01
C MET A 24 -9.99 -0.99 11.24
N GLY A 25 -9.19 -2.03 11.02
CA GLY A 25 -8.55 -2.80 12.08
C GLY A 25 -7.27 -2.12 12.55
N ALA A 26 -6.77 -2.55 13.71
CA ALA A 26 -5.49 -2.06 14.21
C ALA A 26 -4.36 -2.46 13.24
N PRO A 27 -3.43 -1.52 12.93
CA PRO A 27 -2.24 -1.85 12.17
C PRO A 27 -1.40 -2.88 12.92
N ILE A 28 -0.85 -3.85 12.18
CA ILE A 28 0.06 -4.87 12.68
C ILE A 28 1.48 -4.40 12.38
N GLY A 29 2.31 -4.23 13.40
CA GLY A 29 3.68 -3.75 13.28
C GLY A 29 4.05 -2.81 14.41
N ASP A 30 5.15 -2.08 14.24
CA ASP A 30 5.54 -0.98 15.12
C ASP A 30 5.24 0.37 14.45
N LEU A 31 5.30 1.47 15.21
CA LEU A 31 4.99 2.82 14.72
C LEU A 31 5.83 3.23 13.49
N ASN A 32 7.03 2.66 13.38
CA ASN A 32 8.00 2.97 12.34
C ASN A 32 7.94 1.98 11.16
N ASN A 33 7.38 0.79 11.36
CA ASN A 33 7.31 -0.32 10.41
C ASN A 33 5.95 -1.03 10.52
N THR A 34 4.90 -0.36 10.04
CA THR A 34 3.60 -1.02 9.87
C THR A 34 3.74 -2.11 8.81
N LYS A 35 3.41 -3.35 9.15
CA LYS A 35 3.51 -4.50 8.25
C LYS A 35 2.25 -4.74 7.44
N SER A 36 1.11 -4.55 8.09
CA SER A 36 -0.18 -4.67 7.43
C SER A 36 -1.30 -3.96 8.18
N ILE A 37 -2.39 -3.67 7.48
CA ILE A 37 -3.68 -3.34 8.09
C ILE A 37 -4.73 -4.30 7.55
N THR A 38 -5.76 -4.55 8.35
CA THR A 38 -6.95 -5.26 7.89
C THR A 38 -8.14 -4.32 7.94
N VAL A 39 -8.94 -4.30 6.89
CA VAL A 39 -10.21 -3.55 6.83
C VAL A 39 -11.33 -4.55 6.67
N THR A 40 -12.38 -4.41 7.48
CA THR A 40 -13.48 -5.37 7.50
C THR A 40 -14.77 -4.70 7.06
N HIS A 41 -15.47 -5.29 6.10
CA HIS A 41 -16.80 -4.85 5.72
C HIS A 41 -17.79 -5.28 6.80
N LYS A 42 -18.58 -4.33 7.32
CA LYS A 42 -19.39 -4.52 8.53
C LYS A 42 -20.49 -5.57 8.38
N MET A 43 -21.16 -5.63 7.22
CA MET A 43 -22.29 -6.54 7.00
C MET A 43 -21.87 -7.93 6.53
N SER A 44 -20.95 -8.01 5.58
CA SER A 44 -20.52 -9.28 5.00
C SER A 44 -19.39 -9.95 5.78
N HIS A 45 -18.79 -9.24 6.73
CA HIS A 45 -17.57 -9.64 7.43
C HIS A 45 -16.38 -9.96 6.50
N MET A 46 -16.44 -9.49 5.25
CA MET A 46 -15.34 -9.61 4.29
C MET A 46 -14.14 -8.80 4.77
N LYS A 47 -12.94 -9.37 4.66
CA LYS A 47 -11.70 -8.74 5.13
C LYS A 47 -10.77 -8.47 3.96
N LEU A 48 -10.32 -7.23 3.85
CA LEU A 48 -9.26 -6.82 2.94
C LEU A 48 -8.00 -6.58 3.75
N GLN A 49 -6.90 -7.22 3.38
CA GLN A 49 -5.61 -7.02 4.03
C GLN A 49 -4.67 -6.27 3.11
N PHE A 50 -4.20 -5.11 3.55
CA PHE A 50 -3.14 -4.37 2.90
C PHE A 50 -1.84 -4.75 3.56
N ILE A 51 -0.96 -5.37 2.79
CA ILE A 51 0.35 -5.84 3.23
C ILE A 51 1.38 -4.99 2.50
N ASP A 52 2.33 -4.49 3.25
CA ASP A 52 3.45 -3.74 2.71
C ASP A 52 4.54 -4.70 2.24
N ALA A 53 4.76 -4.69 0.93
CA ALA A 53 5.75 -5.47 0.23
C ALA A 53 7.18 -5.14 0.68
N GLU A 54 7.46 -3.92 1.13
CA GLU A 54 8.79 -3.55 1.65
C GLU A 54 9.20 -4.46 2.82
N ASN A 55 8.25 -4.92 3.64
CA ASN A 55 8.52 -5.86 4.73
C ASN A 55 8.87 -7.28 4.25
N LEU A 56 8.52 -7.65 3.02
CA LEU A 56 8.81 -8.96 2.43
C LEU A 56 10.18 -8.97 1.74
N PHE A 57 10.56 -7.86 1.13
CA PHE A 57 11.80 -7.75 0.35
C PHE A 57 12.95 -7.08 1.13
N GLY A 58 12.68 -6.49 2.30
CA GLY A 58 13.64 -5.69 3.07
C GLY A 58 13.62 -4.21 2.65
N GLN A 59 14.26 -3.34 3.44
CA GLN A 59 14.37 -1.91 3.14
C GLN A 59 15.14 -1.69 1.83
N MET A 60 14.40 -1.61 0.73
CA MET A 60 14.90 -1.24 -0.58
C MET A 60 13.87 -0.37 -1.28
N ILE A 61 14.29 0.36 -2.31
CA ILE A 61 13.35 1.15 -3.12
C ILE A 61 12.71 0.24 -4.18
N LEU A 62 11.45 0.49 -4.52
CA LEU A 62 10.70 -0.31 -5.50
C LEU A 62 11.44 -0.49 -6.84
N LYS A 63 12.23 0.51 -7.27
CA LYS A 63 13.06 0.42 -8.49
C LYS A 63 14.16 -0.66 -8.39
N ALA A 64 14.74 -0.85 -7.21
CA ALA A 64 15.73 -1.90 -6.96
C ALA A 64 15.06 -3.28 -6.98
N CYS A 65 13.89 -3.42 -6.33
CA CYS A 65 13.14 -4.67 -6.32
C CYS A 65 12.74 -5.13 -7.72
N VAL A 66 12.28 -4.23 -8.60
CA VAL A 66 11.88 -4.60 -9.97
C VAL A 66 13.06 -5.14 -10.78
N LYS A 67 14.27 -4.60 -10.55
CA LYS A 67 15.48 -5.00 -11.27
C LYS A 67 15.91 -6.45 -10.98
N ASP A 68 15.53 -6.99 -9.84
CA ASP A 68 15.88 -8.36 -9.44
C ASP A 68 14.95 -9.43 -10.05
N TYR A 69 13.76 -9.03 -10.51
CA TYR A 69 12.74 -9.93 -11.07
C TYR A 69 12.46 -9.71 -12.56
N ALA A 70 12.77 -8.53 -13.11
CA ALA A 70 12.56 -8.22 -14.51
C ALA A 70 13.79 -8.58 -15.35
N ASP A 71 13.56 -8.91 -16.63
CA ASP A 71 14.66 -9.09 -17.58
C ASP A 71 15.48 -7.79 -17.64
N LYS A 72 16.81 -7.88 -17.80
CA LYS A 72 17.74 -6.74 -17.58
C LYS A 72 17.46 -5.50 -18.46
N SER A 73 16.53 -5.60 -19.40
CA SER A 73 16.04 -4.55 -20.30
C SER A 73 14.87 -3.74 -19.74
N GLU A 74 14.14 -4.21 -18.72
CA GLU A 74 12.98 -3.49 -18.20
C GLU A 74 13.40 -2.39 -17.22
N HIS A 75 13.10 -1.13 -17.59
CA HIS A 75 13.36 0.03 -16.75
C HIS A 75 12.06 0.54 -16.14
N LYS A 76 12.05 0.69 -14.81
CA LYS A 76 10.99 1.44 -14.14
C LYS A 76 11.25 2.94 -14.29
N ASP A 77 10.45 3.59 -15.12
CA ASP A 77 10.35 5.04 -15.22
C ASP A 77 9.56 5.62 -14.02
N GLU A 78 9.79 6.91 -13.75
CA GLU A 78 9.11 7.65 -12.68
C GLU A 78 8.20 8.70 -13.30
N PHE A 79 6.91 8.65 -12.97
CA PHE A 79 5.97 9.68 -13.38
C PHE A 79 6.20 10.95 -12.55
N SER A 80 6.24 12.11 -13.21
CA SER A 80 6.29 13.39 -12.50
C SER A 80 4.99 13.62 -11.74
N TYR A 81 5.08 13.75 -10.42
CA TYR A 81 3.92 14.00 -9.54
C TYR A 81 3.15 15.28 -9.92
N GLU A 82 3.84 16.26 -10.52
CA GLU A 82 3.24 17.53 -10.97
C GLU A 82 2.21 17.39 -12.09
N ILE A 83 2.22 16.26 -12.82
CA ILE A 83 1.33 16.00 -13.95
C ILE A 83 0.07 15.23 -13.51
N ILE A 84 0.04 14.75 -12.26
CA ILE A 84 -1.09 13.99 -11.74
C ILE A 84 -2.25 14.95 -11.45
N ASN A 85 -3.34 14.82 -12.21
CA ASN A 85 -4.53 15.62 -12.02
C ASN A 85 -5.34 15.09 -10.82
N SER A 86 -5.53 15.93 -9.80
CA SER A 86 -6.41 15.66 -8.66
C SER A 86 -7.85 16.15 -8.87
N ASN A 87 -8.11 16.88 -9.95
CA ASN A 87 -9.45 17.33 -10.33
C ASN A 87 -10.04 16.30 -11.31
N ASN A 88 -10.88 15.41 -10.78
CA ASN A 88 -11.66 14.45 -11.55
C ASN A 88 -12.75 15.15 -12.38
#